data_AF-A0A832SPF6-F1
#
_entry.id   AF-A0A832SPF6-F1
#
_cell.length_a   1.000
_cell.length_b   1.000
_cell.length_c   1.000
_cell.angle_alpha   90.00
_cell.angle_beta   90.00
_cell.angle_gamma   90.00
#
_symmetry.space_group_name_H-M   'P 1'
#
loop_
_entity.id
_entity.type
_entity.pdbx_description
1 polymer ?
#
loop_
_entity_poly.entity_id
_entity_poly.type
_entity_poly.pdbx_seq_one_letter_code
_entity_poly.pdbx_strand_id
1 'polypeptide(L)'
;DLKKVGIFLISFSIIMPTFNGIIGVVVATLIGLSMGGSVMFGLLLASASFIAAPAVLRNAIPQANPSLYITSALGITFPYNIIVLLPIMFAVSSLLHDPEGSIDLFRYSLKDLI
;
A
#
# COMPACT_ATOMS: atom_id res chain seq x y z
N ASP A 1 -10.78 24.27 -5.71
CA ASP A 1 -10.69 22.82 -5.97
C ASP A 1 -10.35 22.00 -4.73
N LEU A 2 -9.20 22.18 -4.08
CA LEU A 2 -8.81 21.37 -2.91
C LEU A 2 -9.85 21.40 -1.77
N LYS A 3 -10.57 22.52 -1.53
CA LYS A 3 -11.67 22.57 -0.54
C LYS A 3 -12.92 21.78 -0.93
N LYS A 4 -13.16 21.50 -2.22
CA LYS A 4 -14.31 20.73 -2.72
C LYS A 4 -13.99 19.24 -2.89
N VAL A 5 -12.78 18.91 -3.34
CA VAL A 5 -12.34 17.51 -3.56
C VAL A 5 -11.41 16.97 -2.47
N GLY A 6 -11.01 17.80 -1.51
CA GLY A 6 -9.95 17.48 -0.55
C GLY A 6 -10.26 16.30 0.35
N ILE A 7 -11.49 16.19 0.86
CA ILE A 7 -11.88 15.04 1.69
C ILE A 7 -11.79 13.75 0.90
N PHE A 8 -12.41 13.71 -0.30
CA PHE A 8 -12.33 12.53 -1.17
C PHE A 8 -10.88 12.19 -1.52
N LEU A 9 -10.07 13.19 -1.88
CA LEU A 9 -8.69 13.00 -2.29
C LEU A 9 -7.81 12.49 -1.14
N ILE A 10 -7.97 13.04 0.07
CA ILE A 10 -7.28 12.56 1.27
C ILE A 10 -7.70 11.13 1.58
N SER A 11 -9.00 10.85 1.62
CA SER A 11 -9.52 9.50 1.90
C SER A 11 -9.02 8.50 0.86
N PHE A 12 -9.07 8.84 -0.43
CA PHE A 12 -8.61 7.99 -1.52
C PHE A 12 -7.10 7.73 -1.42
N SER A 13 -6.30 8.78 -1.17
CA SER A 13 -4.83 8.71 -1.01
C SER A 13 -4.37 7.91 0.20
N ILE A 14 -5.28 7.50 1.09
CA ILE A 14 -5.00 6.66 2.26
C ILE A 14 -5.59 5.27 2.07
N ILE A 15 -6.88 5.19 1.72
CA ILE A 15 -7.62 3.93 1.62
C ILE A 15 -7.06 3.06 0.49
N MET A 16 -6.81 3.62 -0.69
CA MET A 16 -6.34 2.83 -1.84
C MET A 16 -4.94 2.23 -1.63
N PRO A 17 -3.93 3.00 -1.18
CA PRO A 17 -2.64 2.42 -0.80
C PRO A 17 -2.76 1.33 0.25
N THR A 18 -3.61 1.54 1.27
CA THR A 18 -3.82 0.54 2.33
C THR A 18 -4.39 -0.76 1.78
N PHE A 19 -5.44 -0.66 0.98
CA PHE A 19 -6.09 -1.80 0.37
C PHE A 19 -5.14 -2.59 -0.53
N ASN A 20 -4.43 -1.91 -1.42
CA ASN A 20 -3.45 -2.53 -2.31
C ASN A 20 -2.28 -3.14 -1.54
N GLY A 21 -1.82 -2.48 -0.48
CA GLY A 21 -0.75 -2.98 0.37
C GLY A 21 -1.13 -4.28 1.07
N ILE A 22 -2.33 -4.34 1.66
CA ILE A 22 -2.84 -5.57 2.30
C ILE A 22 -2.92 -6.70 1.28
N ILE A 23 -3.47 -6.44 0.08
CA ILE A 23 -3.49 -7.43 -1.00
C ILE A 23 -2.07 -7.90 -1.32
N GLY A 24 -1.12 -6.98 -1.42
CA GLY A 24 0.27 -7.32 -1.70
C GLY A 24 0.89 -8.18 -0.62
N VAL A 25 0.71 -7.84 0.66
CA VAL A 25 1.21 -8.68 1.77
C VAL A 25 0.58 -10.06 1.70
N VAL A 26 -0.74 -10.16 1.52
CA VAL A 26 -1.44 -11.45 1.43
C VAL A 26 -0.90 -12.28 0.26
N VAL A 27 -0.80 -11.70 -0.93
CA VAL A 27 -0.27 -12.38 -2.12
C VAL A 27 1.17 -12.81 -1.90
N ALA A 28 2.02 -11.95 -1.35
CA ALA A 28 3.42 -12.25 -1.08
C ALA A 28 3.59 -13.39 -0.07
N THR A 29 2.80 -13.37 1.00
CA THR A 29 2.73 -14.47 1.96
C THR A 29 2.28 -15.77 1.27
N LEU A 30 1.25 -15.72 0.41
CA LEU A 30 0.76 -16.92 -0.30
C LEU A 30 1.79 -17.53 -1.26
N ILE A 31 2.67 -16.72 -1.85
CA ILE A 31 3.72 -17.18 -2.77
C ILE A 31 5.03 -17.57 -2.08
N GLY A 32 5.09 -17.60 -0.75
CA GLY A 32 6.29 -18.10 -0.06
C GLY A 32 7.28 -17.04 0.43
N LEU A 33 6.98 -15.73 0.32
CA LEU A 33 7.95 -14.71 0.74
C LEU A 33 8.12 -14.72 2.26
N SER A 34 9.30 -14.30 2.73
CA SER A 34 9.56 -14.08 4.14
C SER A 34 8.73 -12.90 4.68
N MET A 35 8.56 -12.81 6.00
CA MET A 35 7.82 -11.70 6.63
C MET A 35 8.27 -10.32 6.11
N GLY A 36 9.59 -10.09 6.06
CA GLY A 36 10.16 -8.84 5.53
C GLY A 36 9.92 -8.67 4.03
N GLY A 37 10.05 -9.75 3.25
CA GLY A 37 9.75 -9.75 1.81
C GLY A 37 8.29 -9.38 1.52
N SER A 38 7.35 -9.94 2.30
CA SER A 38 5.92 -9.67 2.17
C SER A 38 5.55 -8.23 2.53
N VAL A 39 6.19 -7.65 3.56
CA VAL A 39 6.03 -6.21 3.88
C VAL A 39 6.54 -5.34 2.73
N MET A 40 7.72 -5.63 2.18
CA MET A 40 8.28 -4.86 1.07
C MET A 40 7.42 -4.97 -0.18
N PHE A 41 6.93 -6.17 -0.51
CA PHE A 41 6.05 -6.37 -1.65
C PHE A 41 4.72 -5.63 -1.48
N GLY A 42 4.11 -5.67 -0.29
CA GLY A 42 2.93 -4.88 0.05
C GLY A 42 3.16 -3.38 -0.14
N LEU A 43 4.28 -2.84 0.35
CA LEU A 43 4.61 -1.42 0.19
C LEU A 43 4.86 -1.03 -1.28
N LEU A 44 5.43 -1.91 -2.09
CA LEU A 44 5.57 -1.68 -3.54
C LEU A 44 4.21 -1.60 -4.22
N LEU A 45 3.28 -2.50 -3.89
CA LEU A 45 1.91 -2.50 -4.42
C LEU A 45 1.08 -1.30 -3.93
N ALA A 46 1.34 -0.81 -2.72
CA ALA A 46 0.67 0.35 -2.16
C ALA A 46 1.21 1.70 -2.66
N SER A 47 2.40 1.73 -3.25
CA SER A 47 3.07 2.97 -3.62
C SER A 47 2.53 3.57 -4.91
N ALA A 48 2.56 4.90 -4.98
CA ALA A 48 2.27 5.63 -6.20
C ALA A 48 3.57 5.94 -6.96
N SER A 49 3.45 6.31 -8.23
CA SER A 49 4.58 6.88 -8.97
C SER A 49 4.80 8.33 -8.51
N PHE A 50 5.82 8.55 -7.68
CA PHE A 50 6.09 9.87 -7.07
C PHE A 50 6.87 10.82 -7.98
N ILE A 51 7.42 10.32 -9.10
CA ILE A 51 8.31 11.08 -10.00
C ILE A 51 7.75 11.08 -11.42
N ALA A 52 7.64 9.90 -12.03
CA ALA A 52 7.31 9.78 -13.45
C ALA A 52 5.86 10.16 -13.74
N ALA A 53 4.88 9.65 -12.99
CA ALA A 53 3.47 9.95 -13.27
C ALA A 53 3.12 11.44 -13.14
N PRO A 54 3.56 12.20 -12.10
CA PRO A 54 3.34 13.64 -12.04
C PRO A 54 3.96 14.40 -13.22
N ALA A 55 5.16 14.01 -13.65
CA ALA A 55 5.83 14.62 -14.79
C ALA A 55 5.09 14.35 -16.12
N VAL A 56 4.64 13.11 -16.31
CA VAL A 56 3.84 12.72 -17.49
C VAL A 56 2.49 13.41 -17.49
N LEU A 57 1.76 13.42 -16.37
CA LEU A 57 0.45 14.09 -16.25
C LEU A 57 0.54 15.58 -16.58
N ARG A 58 1.60 16.25 -16.11
CA ARG A 58 1.85 17.67 -16.39
C ARG A 58 1.94 17.96 -17.90
N ASN A 59 2.54 17.04 -18.67
CA ASN A 59 2.79 17.22 -20.09
C ASN A 59 1.69 16.64 -20.98
N ALA A 60 1.14 15.48 -20.60
CA ALA A 60 0.16 14.74 -21.40
C ALA A 60 -1.29 15.18 -21.16
N ILE A 61 -1.59 15.73 -19.97
CA ILE A 61 -2.95 16.19 -19.62
C ILE A 61 -2.86 17.63 -19.07
N PRO A 62 -2.69 18.65 -19.93
CA PRO A 62 -2.47 20.04 -19.49
C PRO A 62 -3.62 20.62 -18.66
N GLN A 63 -4.86 20.13 -18.88
CA GLN A 63 -6.04 20.52 -18.10
C GLN A 63 -6.09 19.91 -16.69
N ALA A 64 -5.23 18.94 -16.35
CA ALA A 64 -5.19 18.37 -15.02
C ALA A 64 -4.57 19.36 -14.03
N ASN A 65 -5.24 19.58 -12.90
CA ASN A 65 -4.75 20.49 -11.86
C ASN A 65 -3.50 19.91 -11.16
N PRO A 66 -2.31 20.53 -11.29
CA PRO A 66 -1.07 20.02 -10.70
C PRO A 66 -1.11 19.82 -9.20
N SER A 67 -1.83 20.69 -8.50
CA SER A 67 -1.96 20.61 -7.05
C SER A 67 -2.62 19.31 -6.61
N LEU A 68 -3.55 18.74 -7.40
CA LEU A 68 -4.26 17.52 -6.98
C LEU A 68 -3.37 16.28 -7.04
N TYR A 69 -2.69 16.03 -8.17
CA TYR A 69 -1.87 14.83 -8.32
C TYR A 69 -0.52 14.93 -7.59
N ILE A 70 0.06 16.14 -7.44
CA ILE A 70 1.27 16.33 -6.65
C ILE A 70 0.97 16.18 -5.15
N THR A 71 -0.10 16.82 -4.65
CA THR A 71 -0.45 16.71 -3.22
C THR A 71 -0.90 15.31 -2.85
N SER A 72 -1.69 14.63 -3.69
CA SER A 72 -2.07 13.22 -3.42
C SER A 72 -0.86 12.30 -3.35
N ALA A 73 0.03 12.34 -4.35
CA ALA A 73 1.19 11.44 -4.40
C ALA A 73 2.26 11.81 -3.35
N LEU A 74 2.80 13.03 -3.41
CA LEU A 74 3.95 13.44 -2.59
C LEU A 74 3.54 14.00 -1.22
N GLY A 75 2.41 14.71 -1.15
CA GLY A 75 1.97 15.36 0.09
C GLY A 75 1.23 14.43 1.05
N ILE A 76 0.61 13.37 0.55
CA ILE A 76 -0.23 12.47 1.37
C ILE A 76 0.27 11.03 1.29
N THR A 77 0.23 10.40 0.11
CA THR A 77 0.52 8.96 -0.02
C THR A 77 1.96 8.63 0.35
N PHE A 78 2.95 9.42 -0.07
CA PHE A 78 4.35 9.17 0.30
C PHE A 78 4.59 9.19 1.83
N PRO A 79 4.27 10.28 2.57
CA PRO A 79 4.46 10.29 4.02
C PRO A 79 3.59 9.25 4.73
N TYR A 80 2.36 9.02 4.25
CA TYR A 80 1.49 7.97 4.77
C TYR A 80 2.14 6.58 4.66
N ASN A 81 2.73 6.26 3.49
CA ASN A 81 3.34 4.96 3.25
C ASN A 81 4.49 4.66 4.22
N ILE A 82 5.31 5.67 4.52
CA ILE A 82 6.47 5.51 5.39
C ILE A 82 6.08 5.49 6.88
N ILE A 83 5.21 6.41 7.31
CA ILE A 83 4.93 6.61 8.74
C ILE A 83 3.87 5.62 9.25
N VAL A 84 2.84 5.36 8.45
CA VAL A 84 1.64 4.64 8.90
C VAL A 84 1.49 3.30 8.19
N LEU A 85 1.67 3.26 6.87
CA LEU A 85 1.42 2.03 6.14
C LEU A 85 2.48 0.98 6.41
N LEU A 86 3.75 1.36 6.52
CA LEU A 86 4.85 0.44 6.85
C LEU A 86 4.59 -0.35 8.15
N PRO A 87 4.25 0.27 9.30
CA PRO A 87 3.91 -0.50 10.50
C PRO A 87 2.62 -1.31 10.35
N ILE A 88 1.61 -0.84 9.59
CA ILE A 88 0.41 -1.63 9.30
C ILE A 88 0.75 -2.87 8.48
N MET A 89 1.56 -2.75 7.41
CA MET A 89 1.98 -3.88 6.59
C MET A 89 2.82 -4.87 7.40
N PHE A 90 3.68 -4.37 8.30
CA PHE A 90 4.42 -5.22 9.22
C PHE A 90 3.48 -5.97 10.17
N ALA A 91 2.49 -5.30 10.75
CA ALA A 91 1.49 -5.95 11.60
C ALA A 91 0.71 -7.04 10.83
N VAL A 92 0.23 -6.73 9.62
CA VAL A 92 -0.45 -7.72 8.77
C VAL A 92 0.49 -8.87 8.46
N SER A 93 1.70 -8.62 7.96
CA SER A 93 2.67 -9.67 7.64
C SER A 93 2.99 -10.54 8.87
N SER A 94 3.13 -9.94 10.05
CA SER A 94 3.38 -10.64 11.30
C SER A 94 2.22 -11.54 11.75
N LEU A 95 0.98 -11.14 11.46
CA LEU A 95 -0.19 -11.97 11.73
C LEU A 95 -0.27 -13.17 10.78
N LEU A 96 0.36 -13.08 9.61
CA LEU A 96 0.31 -14.09 8.56
C LEU A 96 1.54 -15.03 8.52
N HIS A 97 2.58 -14.75 9.31
CA HIS A 97 3.82 -15.54 9.37
C HIS A 97 4.15 -15.98 10.81
N ASP A 98 4.68 -17.19 10.99
CA ASP A 98 5.10 -17.72 12.29
C ASP A 98 6.53 -17.22 12.69
N PRO A 99 6.91 -17.26 14.00
CA PRO A 99 8.23 -16.82 14.50
C PRO A 99 9.43 -17.58 13.92
N GLU A 100 9.22 -18.79 13.38
CA GLU A 100 10.24 -19.64 12.78
C GLU A 100 10.18 -19.60 11.25
N GLY A 101 10.49 -18.44 10.68
CA GLY A 101 11.05 -18.30 9.32
C GLY A 101 10.22 -18.74 8.10
N SER A 102 9.04 -19.35 8.26
CA SER A 102 8.17 -19.76 7.15
C SER A 102 6.68 -19.65 7.54
N ILE A 103 5.87 -19.26 6.56
CA ILE A 103 4.45 -18.84 6.64
C ILE A 103 3.57 -19.78 7.47
N ASP A 104 2.57 -19.23 8.19
CA ASP A 104 1.34 -20.02 8.33
C ASP A 104 0.00 -19.27 8.51
N LEU A 105 -0.46 -18.59 7.44
CA LEU A 105 -1.88 -18.32 7.15
C LEU A 105 -2.79 -19.57 7.20
N PHE A 106 -2.20 -20.76 7.26
CA PHE A 106 -2.73 -22.00 6.72
C PHE A 106 -2.78 -23.14 7.75
N ARG A 107 -1.96 -23.13 8.80
CA ARG A 107 -2.14 -23.91 10.04
C ARG A 107 -3.51 -23.63 10.65
N TYR A 108 -3.99 -22.42 10.44
CA TYR A 108 -5.26 -21.94 10.91
C TYR A 108 -6.43 -22.48 10.07
N SER A 109 -6.37 -22.46 8.73
CA SER A 109 -7.52 -22.88 7.92
C SER A 109 -7.75 -24.40 7.90
N LEU A 110 -6.80 -25.21 8.39
CA LEU A 110 -6.78 -26.67 8.29
C LEU A 110 -6.74 -27.41 9.65
N LYS A 111 -6.70 -26.71 10.78
CA LYS A 111 -6.80 -27.36 12.10
C LYS A 111 -8.23 -27.79 12.46
N ASP A 112 -9.24 -27.25 11.78
CA ASP A 112 -10.66 -27.56 12.02
C ASP A 112 -11.24 -28.63 11.06
N LEU A 113 -10.41 -29.25 10.20
CA LEU A 113 -10.82 -30.33 9.26
C LEU A 113 -10.14 -31.68 9.58
N ILE A 114 -9.27 -31.73 10.60
CA ILE A 114 -8.56 -32.92 11.08
C ILE A 114 -8.57 -32.88 12.61
#